data_AF-A0A9D0ZLC4-F1
#
_entry.id   AF-A0A9D0ZLC4-F1
#
_cell.length_a   1.000
_cell.length_b   1.000
_cell.length_c   1.000
_cell.angle_alpha   90.00
_cell.angle_beta   90.00
_cell.angle_gamma   90.00
#
_symmetry.space_group_name_H-M   'P 1'
#
loop_
_entity.id
_entity.type
_entity.pdbx_description
1 polymer ?
#
loop_
_entity_poly.entity_id
_entity_poly.type
_entity_poly.pdbx_seq_one_letter_code
_entity_poly.pdbx_strand_id
1 'polypeptide(L)'
;METCARWQPFPNPPIDKGGPIMAHGTLFRIVLAFSLALILLFSCLLALGEDEFAEGAYPFHIEGNADSFGVRNNRLMIPDCLVVNVKSIYTAWEPNGSYNTQLGMQDLFDELKACEVLPYTMPRDGEYASYYYAGIRLDLESTNNPDSVAIINLRPTNYIDVPAFDRAVDMRIDLYENYTPEDETHTYHSVRLKSDTGNLWDMIVFLSLENYKPTDLLQTSAIEYHSLQNDPLASACPSPNPPTLRNENHIRKIVQVLLDAEEMPHLMAATDLLHLRFVSSDGKAYNVYLQEVSEWSQGRSEPDTLYARMGGFCYKVDKDAMFDALEDAGCPDPMFDT
;
A
#
# COMPACT_ATOMS: atom_id res chain seq x y z
N MET A 1 12.41 -103.53 56.09
CA MET A 1 12.88 -102.88 57.33
C MET A 1 12.62 -101.40 57.13
N GLU A 2 11.45 -100.95 57.60
CA GLU A 2 11.29 -100.04 58.77
C GLU A 2 11.67 -98.59 58.42
N THR A 3 10.93 -97.52 58.67
CA THR A 3 9.56 -97.23 59.15
C THR A 3 9.33 -95.74 58.86
N CYS A 4 8.07 -95.34 58.64
CA CYS A 4 7.62 -93.96 58.46
C CYS A 4 7.83 -93.07 59.70
N ALA A 5 8.05 -91.75 59.51
CA ALA A 5 7.07 -90.68 59.81
C ALA A 5 7.67 -89.25 59.81
N ARG A 6 6.80 -88.30 59.42
CA ARG A 6 6.67 -86.88 59.82
C ARG A 6 7.40 -85.75 59.07
N TRP A 7 6.77 -84.59 59.22
CA TRP A 7 6.60 -83.43 58.33
C TRP A 7 7.46 -82.19 58.73
N GLN A 8 7.67 -81.30 57.72
CA GLN A 8 8.14 -79.88 57.71
C GLN A 8 9.64 -79.57 57.95
N PRO A 9 10.22 -78.41 57.48
CA PRO A 9 9.65 -77.21 56.78
C PRO A 9 10.41 -76.71 55.50
N PHE A 10 9.85 -75.63 54.90
CA PHE A 10 10.35 -74.67 53.87
C PHE A 10 11.73 -74.00 54.20
N PRO A 11 12.45 -73.23 53.31
CA PRO A 11 11.95 -72.39 52.19
C PRO A 11 12.81 -72.21 50.89
N ASN A 12 12.23 -71.42 49.96
CA ASN A 12 12.81 -70.49 48.94
C ASN A 12 13.30 -70.99 47.55
N PRO A 13 13.23 -70.14 46.50
CA PRO A 13 12.06 -69.40 45.97
C PRO A 13 12.01 -69.45 44.40
N PRO A 14 11.01 -68.82 43.73
CA PRO A 14 10.68 -69.08 42.34
C PRO A 14 11.31 -68.09 41.34
N ILE A 15 11.34 -68.49 40.07
CA ILE A 15 11.66 -67.61 38.93
C ILE A 15 10.37 -67.20 38.23
N ASP A 16 10.18 -65.89 38.15
CA ASP A 16 9.15 -65.15 37.43
C ASP A 16 9.70 -64.56 36.12
N LYS A 17 8.79 -64.15 35.22
CA LYS A 17 8.85 -63.21 34.06
C LYS A 17 8.05 -63.81 32.89
N GLY A 18 6.85 -63.37 32.53
CA GLY A 18 6.22 -62.06 32.69
C GLY A 18 6.18 -61.35 31.32
N GLY A 19 5.14 -61.61 30.53
CA GLY A 19 4.81 -60.84 29.32
C GLY A 19 3.47 -60.11 29.55
N PRO A 20 3.36 -58.79 29.34
CA PRO A 20 2.14 -58.07 29.66
C PRO A 20 1.11 -58.21 28.54
N ILE A 21 0.00 -58.88 28.86
CA ILE A 21 -1.25 -58.80 28.11
C ILE A 21 -1.80 -57.38 28.35
N MET A 22 -1.64 -56.47 27.39
CA MET A 22 -2.26 -55.15 27.47
C MET A 22 -3.78 -55.29 27.35
N ALA A 23 -4.47 -55.03 28.46
CA ALA A 23 -5.92 -54.96 28.54
C ALA A 23 -6.46 -54.00 27.47
N HIS A 24 -7.45 -54.44 26.69
CA HIS A 24 -8.07 -53.67 25.60
C HIS A 24 -8.51 -52.25 26.02
N GLY A 25 -8.82 -52.03 27.30
CA GLY A 25 -9.14 -50.70 27.84
C GLY A 25 -7.97 -49.71 27.82
N THR A 26 -6.72 -50.17 27.94
CA THR A 26 -5.53 -49.30 27.89
C THR A 26 -5.22 -48.90 26.45
N LEU A 27 -5.33 -49.83 25.50
CA LEU A 27 -5.14 -49.56 24.08
C LEU A 27 -6.21 -48.58 23.57
N PHE A 28 -7.47 -48.79 23.96
CA PHE A 28 -8.57 -47.88 23.60
C PHE A 28 -8.36 -46.46 24.15
N ARG A 29 -7.87 -46.32 25.39
CA ARG A 29 -7.55 -45.02 25.98
C ARG A 29 -6.40 -44.31 25.26
N ILE A 30 -5.38 -45.06 24.84
CA ILE A 30 -4.25 -44.50 24.08
C ILE A 30 -4.72 -44.02 22.71
N VAL A 31 -5.52 -44.83 22.00
CA VAL A 31 -6.06 -44.45 20.68
C VAL A 31 -6.99 -43.24 20.81
N LEU A 32 -7.88 -43.22 21.79
CA LEU A 32 -8.78 -42.08 22.03
C LEU A 32 -8.02 -40.80 22.38
N ALA A 33 -7.01 -40.88 23.25
CA ALA A 33 -6.16 -39.74 23.59
C ALA A 33 -5.37 -39.24 22.37
N PHE A 34 -4.89 -40.14 21.52
CA PHE A 34 -4.19 -39.80 20.29
C PHE A 34 -5.13 -39.14 19.28
N SER A 35 -6.34 -39.66 19.08
CA SER A 35 -7.36 -39.07 18.21
C SER A 35 -7.80 -37.69 18.70
N LEU A 36 -7.98 -37.51 20.01
CA LEU A 36 -8.32 -36.20 20.60
C LEU A 36 -7.18 -35.20 20.45
N ALA A 37 -5.93 -35.63 20.67
CA ALA A 37 -4.75 -34.79 20.44
C ALA A 37 -4.61 -34.41 18.97
N LEU A 38 -4.89 -35.33 18.04
CA LEU A 38 -4.86 -35.06 16.60
C LEU A 38 -5.97 -34.09 16.19
N ILE A 39 -7.19 -34.25 16.71
CA ILE A 39 -8.30 -33.31 16.47
C ILE A 39 -7.95 -31.93 17.03
N LEU A 40 -7.40 -31.84 18.24
CA LEU A 40 -6.91 -30.59 18.82
C LEU A 40 -5.81 -29.98 17.95
N LEU A 41 -4.87 -30.77 17.44
CA LEU A 41 -3.80 -30.31 16.56
C LEU A 41 -4.34 -29.78 15.23
N PHE A 42 -5.31 -30.46 14.61
CA PHE A 42 -5.99 -29.96 13.40
C PHE A 42 -6.88 -28.74 13.67
N SER A 43 -7.48 -28.63 14.87
CA SER A 43 -8.21 -27.44 15.31
C SER A 43 -7.27 -26.25 15.52
N CYS A 44 -6.08 -26.50 16.06
CA CYS A 44 -5.02 -25.51 16.21
C CYS A 44 -4.37 -25.14 14.86
N LEU A 45 -4.33 -26.05 13.89
CA LEU A 45 -3.87 -25.75 12.53
C LEU A 45 -4.84 -24.85 11.77
N LEU A 46 -6.16 -24.99 12.00
CA LEU A 46 -7.15 -24.01 11.52
C LEU A 46 -7.09 -22.67 12.28
N ALA A 47 -6.65 -22.67 13.54
CA ALA A 47 -6.35 -21.44 14.29
C ALA A 47 -4.96 -20.83 13.97
N LEU A 48 -4.13 -21.55 13.20
CA LEU A 48 -2.93 -21.06 12.52
C LEU A 48 -3.22 -20.76 11.03
N GLY A 49 -4.45 -21.01 10.58
CA GLY A 49 -4.95 -20.59 9.29
C GLY A 49 -5.33 -19.13 9.39
N GLU A 50 -4.63 -18.31 8.61
CA GLU A 50 -4.95 -16.92 8.27
C GLU A 50 -5.54 -16.14 9.43
N ASP A 51 -4.64 -15.61 10.25
CA ASP A 51 -4.97 -14.53 11.15
C ASP A 51 -5.62 -13.42 10.30
N GLU A 52 -6.95 -13.29 10.33
CA GLU A 52 -7.68 -12.15 9.73
C GLU A 52 -7.19 -10.81 10.32
N PHE A 53 -6.36 -10.83 11.38
CA PHE A 53 -5.65 -9.68 11.93
C PHE A 53 -4.23 -9.47 11.38
N ALA A 54 -3.72 -10.35 10.51
CA ALA A 54 -2.45 -10.19 9.79
C ALA A 54 -2.63 -9.64 8.36
N GLU A 55 -3.83 -9.17 8.00
CA GLU A 55 -4.00 -8.25 6.87
C GLU A 55 -3.16 -6.98 7.14
N GLY A 56 -2.00 -6.87 6.49
CA GLY A 56 -1.15 -5.67 6.54
C GLY A 56 0.22 -5.82 7.22
N ALA A 57 0.61 -7.01 7.69
CA ALA A 57 1.96 -7.23 8.21
C ALA A 57 2.92 -7.66 7.10
N TYR A 58 3.73 -6.74 6.59
CA TYR A 58 4.89 -7.06 5.74
C TYR A 58 5.84 -8.05 6.44
N PRO A 59 6.59 -8.88 5.69
CA PRO A 59 6.75 -8.86 4.23
C PRO A 59 5.82 -9.79 3.44
N PHE A 60 5.45 -9.40 2.21
CA PHE A 60 4.75 -10.28 1.25
C PHE A 60 5.74 -10.90 0.26
N HIS A 61 5.63 -12.20 0.00
CA HIS A 61 6.41 -12.85 -1.05
C HIS A 61 5.77 -12.62 -2.43
N ILE A 62 6.58 -12.24 -3.40
CA ILE A 62 6.20 -12.05 -4.80
C ILE A 62 7.00 -12.99 -5.67
N GLU A 63 6.28 -13.76 -6.51
CA GLU A 63 6.90 -14.56 -7.56
C GLU A 63 7.29 -13.67 -8.75
N GLY A 64 8.58 -13.66 -9.05
CA GLY A 64 9.21 -12.90 -10.12
C GLY A 64 9.15 -13.60 -11.49
N ASN A 65 9.83 -12.99 -12.47
CA ASN A 65 10.02 -13.52 -13.82
C ASN A 65 11.50 -13.52 -14.28
N ALA A 66 12.43 -13.23 -13.38
CA ALA A 66 13.86 -13.10 -13.68
C ALA A 66 14.74 -13.47 -12.48
N ASP A 67 16.06 -13.48 -12.66
CA ASP A 67 17.02 -13.68 -11.56
C ASP A 67 17.45 -12.36 -10.90
N SER A 68 17.24 -11.23 -11.58
CA SER A 68 17.60 -9.90 -11.11
C SER A 68 16.60 -8.86 -11.60
N PHE A 69 16.56 -7.70 -10.93
CA PHE A 69 15.79 -6.56 -11.41
C PHE A 69 16.37 -6.01 -12.72
N GLY A 70 15.52 -5.44 -13.57
CA GLY A 70 15.97 -4.74 -14.78
C GLY A 70 14.92 -4.69 -15.88
N VAL A 71 15.39 -4.49 -17.11
CA VAL A 71 14.54 -4.48 -18.32
C VAL A 71 15.18 -5.36 -19.38
N ARG A 72 14.39 -6.25 -19.98
CA ARG A 72 14.85 -7.12 -21.07
C ARG A 72 13.73 -7.32 -22.07
N ASN A 73 14.04 -7.20 -23.37
CA ASN A 73 13.07 -7.37 -24.46
C ASN A 73 11.79 -6.52 -24.27
N ASN A 74 11.94 -5.25 -23.86
CA ASN A 74 10.84 -4.33 -23.56
C ASN A 74 9.86 -4.86 -22.48
N ARG A 75 10.35 -5.67 -21.54
CA ARG A 75 9.59 -6.17 -20.39
C ARG A 75 10.36 -5.89 -19.11
N LEU A 76 9.62 -5.67 -18.04
CA LEU A 76 10.18 -5.50 -16.72
C LEU A 76 10.61 -6.87 -16.17
N MET A 77 11.85 -6.92 -15.68
CA MET A 77 12.44 -8.09 -15.03
C MET A 77 12.40 -7.86 -13.52
N ILE A 78 11.77 -8.76 -12.80
CA ILE A 78 11.60 -8.72 -11.33
C ILE A 78 11.99 -10.12 -10.82
N PRO A 79 12.95 -10.24 -9.89
CA PRO A 79 13.23 -11.51 -9.25
C PRO A 79 12.17 -11.88 -8.22
N ASP A 80 12.19 -13.12 -7.77
CA ASP A 80 11.49 -13.49 -6.54
C ASP A 80 11.96 -12.55 -5.42
N CYS A 81 11.03 -11.87 -4.76
CA CYS A 81 11.34 -10.84 -3.79
C CYS A 81 10.29 -10.75 -2.68
N LEU A 82 10.70 -10.14 -1.57
CA LEU A 82 9.85 -9.74 -0.48
C LEU A 82 9.46 -8.27 -0.67
N VAL A 83 8.18 -7.95 -0.64
CA VAL A 83 7.68 -6.59 -0.43
C VAL A 83 7.81 -6.29 1.04
N VAL A 84 8.82 -5.50 1.42
CA VAL A 84 9.12 -5.19 2.82
C VAL A 84 8.34 -3.98 3.32
N ASN A 85 7.92 -3.10 2.41
CA ASN A 85 7.16 -1.91 2.73
C ASN A 85 6.43 -1.39 1.50
N VAL A 86 5.25 -0.80 1.70
CA VAL A 86 4.58 -0.01 0.67
C VAL A 86 4.08 1.28 1.29
N LYS A 87 4.27 2.38 0.57
CA LYS A 87 3.79 3.70 0.97
C LYS A 87 3.13 4.39 -0.20
N SER A 88 2.09 5.18 0.08
CA SER A 88 1.69 6.21 -0.88
C SER A 88 2.86 7.18 -1.07
N ILE A 89 3.12 7.61 -2.30
CA ILE A 89 4.25 8.51 -2.58
C ILE A 89 3.98 9.91 -2.05
N TYR A 90 2.71 10.34 -2.06
CA TYR A 90 2.31 11.71 -1.73
C TYR A 90 1.82 11.87 -0.32
N THR A 91 1.56 10.76 0.35
CA THR A 91 1.08 10.75 1.71
C THR A 91 1.97 9.79 2.47
N ALA A 92 2.47 10.17 3.65
CA ALA A 92 3.21 9.23 4.50
C ALA A 92 2.29 8.17 5.15
N TRP A 93 1.16 7.86 4.50
CA TRP A 93 0.11 7.00 4.99
C TRP A 93 0.33 5.57 4.53
N GLU A 94 -0.25 4.64 5.29
CA GLU A 94 -0.39 3.27 4.84
C GLU A 94 -1.32 3.19 3.63
N PRO A 95 -1.00 2.35 2.63
CA PRO A 95 -1.85 2.11 1.48
C PRO A 95 -3.23 1.54 1.86
N ASN A 96 -4.13 1.54 0.90
CA ASN A 96 -5.46 0.95 1.05
C ASN A 96 -5.40 -0.52 1.47
N GLY A 97 -5.90 -0.84 2.67
CA GLY A 97 -5.90 -2.19 3.24
C GLY A 97 -6.52 -3.25 2.33
N SER A 98 -7.57 -2.91 1.58
CA SER A 98 -8.24 -3.88 0.68
C SER A 98 -7.35 -4.38 -0.45
N TYR A 99 -6.36 -3.59 -0.87
CA TYR A 99 -5.43 -3.97 -1.93
C TYR A 99 -4.01 -4.24 -1.38
N ASN A 100 -3.75 -3.81 -0.14
CA ASN A 100 -2.51 -4.08 0.58
C ASN A 100 -2.50 -5.48 1.21
N THR A 101 -2.76 -6.50 0.38
CA THR A 101 -2.74 -7.91 0.74
C THR A 101 -1.72 -8.64 -0.13
N GLN A 102 -1.30 -9.84 0.26
CA GLN A 102 -0.40 -10.65 -0.58
C GLN A 102 -0.99 -10.87 -1.98
N LEU A 103 -2.29 -11.18 -2.08
CA LEU A 103 -2.96 -11.37 -3.36
C LEU A 103 -2.98 -10.07 -4.18
N GLY A 104 -3.37 -8.95 -3.58
CA GLY A 104 -3.40 -7.66 -4.28
C GLY A 104 -2.01 -7.22 -4.78
N MET A 105 -0.96 -7.46 -3.98
CA MET A 105 0.41 -7.21 -4.42
C MET A 105 0.82 -8.16 -5.54
N GLN A 106 0.50 -9.46 -5.46
CA GLN A 106 0.80 -10.39 -6.55
C GLN A 106 0.11 -9.97 -7.86
N ASP A 107 -1.17 -9.56 -7.80
CA ASP A 107 -1.92 -9.07 -8.96
C ASP A 107 -1.26 -7.81 -9.58
N LEU A 108 -0.81 -6.88 -8.74
CA LEU A 108 -0.05 -5.70 -9.20
C LEU A 108 1.23 -6.12 -9.93
N PHE A 109 2.01 -7.03 -9.35
CA PHE A 109 3.27 -7.48 -9.94
C PHE A 109 3.06 -8.30 -11.22
N ASP A 110 1.99 -9.08 -11.31
CA ASP A 110 1.62 -9.79 -12.53
C ASP A 110 1.29 -8.81 -13.67
N GLU A 111 0.56 -7.73 -13.37
CA GLU A 111 0.30 -6.66 -14.34
C GLU A 111 1.59 -5.91 -14.72
N LEU A 112 2.48 -5.61 -13.77
CA LEU A 112 3.79 -4.99 -14.04
C LEU A 112 4.64 -5.84 -14.99
N LYS A 113 4.70 -7.15 -14.77
CA LYS A 113 5.41 -8.11 -15.62
C LYS A 113 4.80 -8.19 -17.02
N ALA A 114 3.49 -7.98 -17.13
CA ALA A 114 2.73 -8.00 -18.39
C ALA A 114 2.75 -6.67 -19.17
N CYS A 115 3.25 -5.57 -18.59
CA CYS A 115 3.35 -4.28 -19.25
C CYS A 115 4.46 -4.25 -20.31
N GLU A 116 4.24 -3.51 -21.40
CA GLU A 116 5.30 -3.14 -22.35
C GLU A 116 6.11 -2.00 -21.74
N VAL A 117 7.43 -2.15 -21.75
CA VAL A 117 8.37 -1.12 -21.31
C VAL A 117 8.75 -0.26 -22.50
N LEU A 118 8.35 1.02 -22.43
CA LEU A 118 8.68 2.05 -23.39
C LEU A 118 9.79 2.95 -22.83
N PRO A 119 10.63 3.56 -23.69
CA PRO A 119 11.59 4.57 -23.27
C PRO A 119 10.87 5.70 -22.51
N TYR A 120 11.43 6.07 -21.36
CA TYR A 120 11.00 7.27 -20.66
C TYR A 120 11.46 8.50 -21.44
N THR A 121 10.51 9.33 -21.86
CA THR A 121 10.81 10.65 -22.40
C THR A 121 10.62 11.65 -21.28
N MET A 122 11.72 12.18 -20.74
CA MET A 122 11.64 13.23 -19.74
C MET A 122 10.85 14.43 -20.30
N PRO A 123 9.85 14.97 -19.58
CA PRO A 123 9.22 16.22 -19.96
C PRO A 123 10.28 17.31 -20.09
N ARG A 124 10.11 18.23 -21.06
CA ARG A 124 11.05 19.34 -21.23
C ARG A 124 10.96 20.28 -20.02
N ASP A 125 12.08 20.89 -19.63
CA ASP A 125 12.08 21.93 -18.60
C ASP A 125 11.03 23.01 -18.94
N GLY A 126 10.08 23.23 -18.04
CA GLY A 126 8.98 24.20 -18.22
C GLY A 126 7.71 23.66 -18.91
N GLU A 127 7.73 22.43 -19.45
CA GLU A 127 6.52 21.69 -19.83
C GLU A 127 6.17 20.72 -18.70
N TYR A 128 5.01 20.94 -18.06
CA TYR A 128 4.36 20.08 -17.05
C TYR A 128 5.34 19.16 -16.34
N ALA A 129 6.18 19.73 -15.45
CA ALA A 129 6.97 18.92 -14.55
C ALA A 129 6.02 17.90 -13.93
N SER A 130 6.27 16.61 -14.15
CA SER A 130 5.39 15.53 -13.74
C SER A 130 5.16 15.64 -12.24
N TYR A 131 4.05 16.26 -11.84
CA TYR A 131 3.50 15.99 -10.53
C TYR A 131 2.74 14.70 -10.68
N TYR A 132 2.89 13.82 -9.71
CA TYR A 132 2.27 12.53 -9.79
C TYR A 132 1.15 12.49 -8.74
N TYR A 133 -0.01 11.98 -9.14
CA TYR A 133 -1.30 12.31 -8.51
C TYR A 133 -1.79 11.20 -7.61
N ALA A 134 -1.61 9.98 -8.08
CA ALA A 134 -1.59 8.76 -7.31
C ALA A 134 -0.15 8.23 -7.34
N GLY A 135 0.19 7.29 -6.49
CA GLY A 135 1.49 6.66 -6.61
C GLY A 135 1.83 5.82 -5.41
N ILE A 136 2.57 4.76 -5.68
CA ILE A 136 3.01 3.83 -4.66
C ILE A 136 4.51 3.65 -4.77
N ARG A 137 5.16 3.69 -3.61
CA ARG A 137 6.55 3.32 -3.41
C ARG A 137 6.57 1.94 -2.78
N LEU A 138 7.23 1.02 -3.45
CA LEU A 138 7.44 -0.35 -3.00
C LEU A 138 8.92 -0.47 -2.62
N ASP A 139 9.20 -0.87 -1.39
CA ASP A 139 10.54 -1.27 -0.97
C ASP A 139 10.60 -2.81 -1.05
N LEU A 140 11.57 -3.33 -1.80
CA LEU A 140 11.68 -4.75 -2.15
C LEU A 140 13.04 -5.31 -1.77
N GLU A 141 13.08 -6.57 -1.35
CA GLU A 141 14.30 -7.32 -1.04
C GLU A 141 14.32 -8.63 -1.85
N SER A 142 15.40 -8.88 -2.59
CA SER A 142 15.53 -10.10 -3.39
C SER A 142 15.66 -11.34 -2.50
N THR A 143 14.89 -12.40 -2.77
CA THR A 143 15.01 -13.66 -2.01
C THR A 143 16.25 -14.46 -2.39
N ASN A 144 16.77 -14.23 -3.60
CA ASN A 144 18.00 -14.87 -4.10
C ASN A 144 19.28 -14.22 -3.56
N ASN A 145 19.23 -12.91 -3.28
CA ASN A 145 20.32 -12.15 -2.70
C ASN A 145 19.76 -11.08 -1.73
N PRO A 146 19.68 -11.38 -0.42
CA PRO A 146 19.11 -10.46 0.58
C PRO A 146 19.81 -9.09 0.67
N ASP A 147 21.08 -8.99 0.25
CA ASP A 147 21.81 -7.71 0.20
C ASP A 147 21.39 -6.84 -1.00
N SER A 148 20.62 -7.39 -1.94
CA SER A 148 20.07 -6.69 -3.09
C SER A 148 18.64 -6.22 -2.81
N VAL A 149 18.48 -4.90 -2.68
CA VAL A 149 17.18 -4.26 -2.49
C VAL A 149 16.84 -3.35 -3.66
N ALA A 150 15.54 -3.16 -3.90
CA ALA A 150 15.03 -2.27 -4.92
C ALA A 150 13.94 -1.37 -4.35
N ILE A 151 13.93 -0.11 -4.78
CA ILE A 151 12.85 0.83 -4.52
C ILE A 151 12.17 1.10 -5.85
N ILE A 152 10.90 0.72 -5.94
CA ILE A 152 10.08 0.96 -7.12
C ILE A 152 9.09 2.07 -6.80
N ASN A 153 9.17 3.16 -7.55
CA ASN A 153 8.19 4.23 -7.54
C ASN A 153 7.31 4.09 -8.78
N LEU A 154 6.03 3.79 -8.58
CA LEU A 154 5.04 3.77 -9.65
C LEU A 154 4.24 5.05 -9.60
N ARG A 155 4.31 5.82 -10.69
CA ARG A 155 3.76 7.15 -10.73
C ARG A 155 3.00 7.35 -12.05
N PRO A 156 1.68 7.47 -11.99
CA PRO A 156 0.90 7.82 -13.15
C PRO A 156 1.26 9.21 -13.65
N THR A 157 1.36 9.37 -14.97
CA THR A 157 1.64 10.65 -15.63
C THR A 157 0.74 10.81 -16.83
N ASN A 158 0.21 12.02 -17.03
CA ASN A 158 -0.53 12.36 -18.25
C ASN A 158 0.41 13.13 -19.20
N TYR A 159 0.55 12.69 -20.44
CA TYR A 159 1.38 13.37 -21.45
C TYR A 159 0.48 14.10 -22.44
N ILE A 160 0.82 15.35 -22.78
CA ILE A 160 0.06 16.17 -23.74
C ILE A 160 -0.13 15.47 -25.10
N ASP A 161 0.88 14.73 -25.56
CA ASP A 161 0.86 14.03 -26.84
C ASP A 161 0.22 12.64 -26.78
N VAL A 162 -0.21 12.24 -25.58
CA VAL A 162 -0.86 10.97 -25.33
C VAL A 162 -2.34 11.31 -25.10
N PRO A 163 -3.27 10.87 -25.97
CA PRO A 163 -4.69 11.11 -25.76
C PRO A 163 -5.07 10.72 -24.32
N ALA A 164 -6.07 11.39 -23.76
CA ALA A 164 -6.51 11.35 -22.35
C ALA A 164 -6.85 9.96 -21.74
N PHE A 165 -6.50 8.85 -22.42
CA PHE A 165 -6.85 7.48 -22.08
C PHE A 165 -5.74 6.46 -22.28
N ASP A 166 -4.52 6.84 -22.69
CA ASP A 166 -3.41 5.89 -22.64
C ASP A 166 -2.94 5.87 -21.18
N ARG A 167 -3.48 4.92 -20.41
CA ARG A 167 -3.27 4.64 -18.98
C ARG A 167 -1.82 4.19 -18.70
N ALA A 168 -0.86 4.97 -19.18
CA ALA A 168 0.54 4.73 -19.02
C ALA A 168 1.00 5.20 -17.64
N VAL A 169 1.96 4.47 -17.10
CA VAL A 169 2.52 4.73 -15.77
C VAL A 169 4.02 4.92 -15.93
N ASP A 170 4.54 6.04 -15.48
CA ASP A 170 5.99 6.22 -15.39
C ASP A 170 6.49 5.48 -14.13
N MET A 171 7.55 4.71 -14.31
CA MET A 171 8.13 3.87 -13.27
C MET A 171 9.59 4.28 -13.09
N ARG A 172 9.97 4.51 -11.84
CA ARG A 172 11.36 4.72 -11.43
C ARG A 172 11.79 3.56 -10.52
N ILE A 173 12.90 2.94 -10.87
CA ILE A 173 13.51 1.83 -10.12
C ILE A 173 14.88 2.31 -9.64
N ASP A 174 15.06 2.29 -8.32
CA ASP A 174 16.34 2.52 -7.67
C ASP A 174 16.84 1.16 -7.15
N LEU A 175 17.96 0.66 -7.68
CA LEU A 175 18.57 -0.61 -7.26
C LEU A 175 19.76 -0.36 -6.33
N TYR A 176 19.80 -1.09 -5.23
CA TYR A 176 20.82 -1.00 -4.19
C TYR A 176 21.46 -2.38 -4.04
N GLU A 177 22.72 -2.50 -4.44
CA GLU A 177 23.41 -3.80 -4.43
C GLU A 177 24.26 -4.06 -3.17
N ASN A 178 24.42 -3.07 -2.27
CA ASN A 178 25.13 -3.24 -0.99
C ASN A 178 24.57 -2.29 0.10
N TYR A 179 24.37 -2.81 1.32
CA TYR A 179 23.86 -2.04 2.47
C TYR A 179 24.96 -1.36 3.30
N THR A 180 26.23 -1.45 2.90
CA THR A 180 27.33 -0.79 3.63
C THR A 180 27.41 0.69 3.27
N PRO A 181 27.43 1.61 4.25
CA PRO A 181 27.49 3.07 4.01
C PRO A 181 28.67 3.57 3.17
N GLU A 182 29.67 2.72 2.93
CA GLU A 182 30.94 3.08 2.29
C GLU A 182 30.99 2.71 0.79
N ASP A 183 30.13 1.81 0.29
CA ASP A 183 30.16 1.30 -1.10
C ASP A 183 28.75 1.04 -1.66
N GLU A 184 27.90 2.07 -1.64
CA GLU A 184 26.58 2.06 -2.25
C GLU A 184 26.66 2.10 -3.78
N THR A 185 26.43 0.96 -4.45
CA THR A 185 26.19 0.96 -5.90
C THR A 185 24.72 1.21 -6.16
N HIS A 186 24.42 2.42 -6.67
CA HIS A 186 23.08 2.83 -7.06
C HIS A 186 22.93 2.81 -8.58
N THR A 187 21.96 2.04 -9.06
CA THR A 187 21.55 2.10 -10.47
C THR A 187 20.13 2.64 -10.57
N TYR A 188 19.96 3.67 -11.39
CA TYR A 188 18.71 4.35 -11.63
C TYR A 188 18.14 3.98 -12.99
N HIS A 189 16.90 3.50 -13.01
CA HIS A 189 16.16 3.24 -14.24
C HIS A 189 14.83 3.96 -14.22
N SER A 190 14.57 4.80 -15.24
CA SER A 190 13.26 5.39 -15.47
C SER A 190 12.69 4.85 -16.77
N VAL A 191 11.50 4.30 -16.71
CA VAL A 191 10.80 3.73 -17.87
C VAL A 191 9.33 4.10 -17.86
N ARG A 192 8.67 3.99 -19.01
CA ARG A 192 7.23 4.05 -19.09
C ARG A 192 6.65 2.66 -19.25
N LEU A 193 5.62 2.35 -18.48
CA LEU A 193 4.85 1.13 -18.59
C LEU A 193 3.58 1.43 -19.38
N LYS A 194 3.38 0.67 -20.46
CA LYS A 194 2.13 0.61 -21.19
C LYS A 194 1.42 -0.69 -20.84
N SER A 195 0.28 -0.57 -20.18
CA SER A 195 -0.62 -1.68 -19.88
C SER A 195 -1.60 -1.86 -21.03
N ASP A 196 -1.69 -3.08 -21.57
CA ASP A 196 -2.66 -3.41 -22.62
C ASP A 196 -4.10 -3.49 -22.06
N THR A 197 -4.25 -3.73 -20.76
CA THR A 197 -5.55 -3.84 -20.06
C THR A 197 -6.00 -2.51 -19.47
N GLY A 198 -5.05 -1.62 -19.19
CA GLY A 198 -5.30 -0.39 -18.44
C GLY A 198 -5.45 -0.60 -16.93
N ASN A 199 -5.30 -1.83 -16.42
CA ASN A 199 -5.56 -2.13 -15.01
C ASN A 199 -4.49 -1.57 -14.09
N LEU A 200 -3.24 -1.42 -14.55
CA LEU A 200 -2.13 -0.95 -13.72
C LEU A 200 -2.44 0.41 -13.07
N TRP A 201 -3.03 1.33 -13.83
CA TRP A 201 -3.48 2.62 -13.33
C TRP A 201 -4.48 2.46 -12.19
N ASP A 202 -5.55 1.69 -12.44
CA ASP A 202 -6.65 1.52 -11.49
C ASP A 202 -6.13 0.89 -10.18
N MET A 203 -5.23 -0.09 -10.27
CA MET A 203 -4.57 -0.72 -9.11
C MET A 203 -3.77 0.29 -8.28
N ILE A 204 -2.99 1.16 -8.92
CA ILE A 204 -2.20 2.21 -8.24
C ILE A 204 -3.12 3.23 -7.56
N VAL A 205 -4.18 3.67 -8.26
CA VAL A 205 -5.16 4.62 -7.71
C VAL A 205 -5.90 4.03 -6.51
N PHE A 206 -6.29 2.75 -6.58
CA PHE A 206 -6.88 2.05 -5.45
C PHE A 206 -5.94 1.96 -4.25
N LEU A 207 -4.69 1.53 -4.48
CA LEU A 207 -3.69 1.39 -3.42
C LEU A 207 -3.36 2.72 -2.75
N SER A 208 -3.31 3.81 -3.51
CA SER A 208 -3.02 5.14 -3.00
C SER A 208 -4.21 5.85 -2.34
N LEU A 209 -5.37 5.18 -2.20
CA LEU A 209 -6.63 5.72 -1.65
C LEU A 209 -7.28 6.82 -2.50
N GLU A 210 -6.92 6.92 -3.77
CA GLU A 210 -7.43 7.94 -4.69
C GLU A 210 -8.59 7.45 -5.58
N ASN A 211 -9.10 6.23 -5.34
CA ASN A 211 -10.24 5.69 -6.08
C ASN A 211 -11.57 6.16 -5.48
N TYR A 212 -11.99 7.38 -5.80
CA TYR A 212 -13.30 7.91 -5.46
C TYR A 212 -13.73 8.98 -6.46
N LYS A 213 -15.02 9.33 -6.48
CA LYS A 213 -15.55 10.41 -7.29
C LYS A 213 -15.81 11.65 -6.43
N PRO A 214 -15.76 12.87 -6.98
CA PRO A 214 -16.09 14.07 -6.22
C PRO A 214 -17.45 13.99 -5.52
N THR A 215 -18.44 13.31 -6.11
CA THR A 215 -19.77 13.11 -5.50
C THR A 215 -19.75 12.31 -4.20
N ASP A 216 -18.72 11.50 -3.95
CA ASP A 216 -18.57 10.75 -2.70
C ASP A 216 -18.31 11.69 -1.50
N LEU A 217 -17.75 12.89 -1.75
CA LEU A 217 -17.52 13.91 -0.73
C LEU A 217 -18.82 14.44 -0.09
N LEU A 218 -19.99 14.22 -0.71
CA LEU A 218 -21.30 14.56 -0.12
C LEU A 218 -21.57 13.82 1.20
N GLN A 219 -20.90 12.70 1.45
CA GLN A 219 -21.06 11.90 2.66
C GLN A 219 -20.11 12.33 3.80
N THR A 220 -19.38 13.43 3.60
CA THR A 220 -18.39 13.93 4.56
C THR A 220 -19.06 14.38 5.87
N SER A 221 -18.52 13.88 6.97
CA SER A 221 -18.92 14.22 8.33
C SER A 221 -17.88 15.06 9.08
N ALA A 222 -16.63 15.02 8.64
CA ALA A 222 -15.53 15.82 9.17
C ALA A 222 -14.48 16.09 8.08
N ILE A 223 -13.79 17.22 8.18
CA ILE A 223 -12.61 17.53 7.35
C ILE A 223 -11.41 17.71 8.26
N GLU A 224 -10.36 16.94 8.03
CA GLU A 224 -9.10 17.03 8.75
C GLU A 224 -8.05 17.80 7.94
N TYR A 225 -7.28 18.65 8.62
CA TYR A 225 -6.23 19.46 8.01
C TYR A 225 -4.86 18.86 8.32
N HIS A 226 -4.07 18.65 7.28
CA HIS A 226 -2.73 18.08 7.41
C HIS A 226 -1.68 19.03 6.85
N SER A 227 -0.56 19.15 7.58
CA SER A 227 0.57 19.95 7.13
C SER A 227 1.21 19.27 5.93
N LEU A 228 1.33 20.04 4.85
CA LEU A 228 2.39 19.83 3.88
C LEU A 228 3.69 20.24 4.57
N GLN A 229 4.78 19.50 4.38
CA GLN A 229 6.08 20.03 4.78
C GLN A 229 6.35 21.26 3.89
N ASN A 230 7.14 22.24 4.35
CA ASN A 230 7.44 23.47 3.59
C ASN A 230 8.25 23.24 2.29
N ASP A 231 8.27 22.02 1.77
CA ASP A 231 8.86 21.59 0.52
C ASP A 231 7.72 21.10 -0.40
N PRO A 232 7.47 21.78 -1.55
CA PRO A 232 6.49 21.37 -2.56
C PRO A 232 6.62 19.93 -3.07
N LEU A 233 7.80 19.32 -2.89
CA LEU A 233 8.07 17.95 -3.30
C LEU A 233 7.91 16.93 -2.17
N ALA A 234 7.68 17.38 -0.95
CA ALA A 234 7.56 16.52 0.22
C ALA A 234 6.12 16.02 0.39
N SER A 235 5.99 14.75 0.76
CA SER A 235 4.70 14.10 1.01
C SER A 235 3.97 14.74 2.20
N ALA A 236 2.65 14.82 2.11
CA ALA A 236 1.80 15.20 3.23
C ALA A 236 1.98 14.22 4.40
N CYS A 237 2.19 14.75 5.59
CA CYS A 237 2.42 13.95 6.77
C CYS A 237 1.15 13.87 7.62
N PRO A 238 0.59 12.66 7.84
CA PRO A 238 -0.53 12.50 8.75
C PRO A 238 -0.12 12.98 10.14
N SER A 239 -0.93 13.88 10.71
CA SER A 239 -0.81 14.26 12.11
C SER A 239 -1.65 13.29 12.93
N PRO A 240 -1.16 12.77 14.07
CA PRO A 240 -1.97 11.95 14.97
C PRO A 240 -3.21 12.67 15.50
N ASN A 241 -3.15 14.01 15.59
CA ASN A 241 -4.25 14.85 16.06
C ASN A 241 -4.40 16.05 15.10
N PRO A 242 -4.96 15.85 13.89
CA PRO A 242 -5.11 16.95 12.96
C PRO A 242 -6.20 17.91 13.46
N PRO A 243 -6.07 19.22 13.22
CA PRO A 243 -7.22 20.12 13.29
C PRO A 243 -8.38 19.51 12.49
N THR A 244 -9.60 19.60 13.02
CA THR A 244 -10.76 18.92 12.41
C THR A 244 -11.99 19.84 12.40
N LEU A 245 -12.52 20.11 11.22
CA LEU A 245 -13.80 20.77 11.03
C LEU A 245 -14.93 19.74 11.12
N ARG A 246 -15.95 20.04 11.94
CA ARG A 246 -17.14 19.19 12.13
C ARG A 246 -18.47 19.92 11.91
N ASN A 247 -18.41 21.20 11.56
CA ASN A 247 -19.63 21.99 11.30
C ASN A 247 -20.22 21.59 9.94
N GLU A 248 -21.41 21.02 9.95
CA GLU A 248 -22.06 20.50 8.74
C GLU A 248 -22.28 21.57 7.66
N ASN A 249 -22.65 22.79 8.05
CA ASN A 249 -22.88 23.87 7.09
C ASN A 249 -21.57 24.30 6.41
N HIS A 250 -20.47 24.38 7.17
CA HIS A 250 -19.16 24.73 6.64
C HIS A 250 -18.62 23.61 5.73
N ILE A 251 -18.76 22.35 6.14
CA ILE A 251 -18.38 21.20 5.33
C ILE A 251 -19.15 21.20 4.00
N ARG A 252 -20.47 21.38 4.04
CA ARG A 252 -21.30 21.43 2.82
C ARG A 252 -20.90 22.55 1.87
N LYS A 253 -20.53 23.73 2.38
CA LYS A 253 -20.02 24.83 1.54
C LYS A 253 -18.74 24.42 0.80
N ILE A 254 -17.74 23.91 1.53
CA ILE A 254 -16.46 23.47 0.93
C ILE A 254 -16.69 22.36 -0.10
N VAL A 255 -17.50 21.35 0.24
CA VAL A 255 -17.85 20.26 -0.67
C VAL A 255 -18.54 20.79 -1.92
N GLN A 256 -19.46 21.75 -1.80
CA GLN A 256 -20.16 22.31 -2.95
C GLN A 256 -19.19 22.99 -3.94
N VAL A 257 -18.22 23.76 -3.43
CA VAL A 257 -17.19 24.39 -4.28
C VAL A 257 -16.38 23.34 -5.05
N LEU A 258 -16.03 22.21 -4.41
CA LEU A 258 -15.35 21.10 -5.09
C LEU A 258 -16.23 20.41 -6.13
N LEU A 259 -17.53 20.24 -5.86
CA LEU A 259 -18.46 19.61 -6.80
C LEU A 259 -18.71 20.47 -8.05
N ASP A 260 -18.61 21.80 -7.91
CA ASP A 260 -18.78 22.75 -9.01
C ASP A 260 -17.48 22.93 -9.82
N ALA A 261 -16.38 22.31 -9.40
CA ALA A 261 -15.08 22.40 -10.06
C ALA A 261 -15.07 21.73 -11.44
N GLU A 262 -14.34 22.33 -12.39
CA GLU A 262 -14.23 21.85 -13.76
C GLU A 262 -13.13 20.78 -13.87
N GLU A 263 -13.47 19.57 -14.31
CA GLU A 263 -12.48 18.52 -14.54
C GLU A 263 -11.54 18.91 -15.68
N MET A 264 -10.23 18.89 -15.41
CA MET A 264 -9.23 19.25 -16.39
C MET A 264 -8.93 18.07 -17.32
N PRO A 265 -8.79 18.30 -18.64
CA PRO A 265 -8.49 17.23 -19.60
C PRO A 265 -7.06 16.67 -19.47
N HIS A 266 -6.21 17.35 -18.70
CA HIS A 266 -4.87 16.90 -18.36
C HIS A 266 -4.55 17.26 -16.92
N LEU A 267 -3.63 16.50 -16.34
CA LEU A 267 -3.20 16.72 -14.98
C LEU A 267 -2.20 17.90 -14.98
N MET A 268 -2.47 18.92 -14.17
CA MET A 268 -1.70 20.17 -14.14
C MET A 268 -0.57 20.11 -13.12
N ALA A 269 0.63 20.56 -13.52
CA ALA A 269 1.73 20.77 -12.58
C ALA A 269 1.44 21.99 -11.70
N ALA A 270 1.31 21.78 -10.40
CA ALA A 270 1.02 22.83 -9.43
C ALA A 270 1.63 22.46 -8.06
N THR A 271 1.93 23.47 -7.26
CA THR A 271 2.45 23.32 -5.89
C THR A 271 1.29 23.05 -4.95
N ASP A 272 1.38 21.98 -4.15
CA ASP A 272 0.39 21.70 -3.10
C ASP A 272 0.42 22.84 -2.05
N LEU A 273 -0.74 23.45 -1.80
CA LEU A 273 -0.94 24.50 -0.80
C LEU A 273 -1.57 23.95 0.49
N LEU A 274 -2.54 23.04 0.34
CA LEU A 274 -3.31 22.51 1.46
C LEU A 274 -3.72 21.05 1.20
N HIS A 275 -3.53 20.18 2.19
CA HIS A 275 -4.10 18.83 2.21
C HIS A 275 -5.30 18.78 3.15
N LEU A 276 -6.46 18.46 2.57
CA LEU A 276 -7.72 18.24 3.24
C LEU A 276 -8.09 16.77 3.16
N ARG A 277 -8.39 16.15 4.31
CA ARG A 277 -8.93 14.78 4.35
C ARG A 277 -10.40 14.81 4.74
N PHE A 278 -11.26 14.44 3.80
CA PHE A 278 -12.70 14.38 3.97
C PHE A 278 -13.07 13.01 4.53
N VAL A 279 -13.58 12.98 5.76
CA VAL A 279 -13.92 11.75 6.48
C VAL A 279 -15.42 11.55 6.52
N SER A 280 -15.90 10.48 5.91
CA SER A 280 -17.31 10.09 5.91
C SER A 280 -17.76 9.51 7.26
N SER A 281 -19.07 9.40 7.46
CA SER A 281 -19.63 8.83 8.68
C SER A 281 -19.28 7.35 8.93
N ASP A 282 -18.98 6.58 7.88
CA ASP A 282 -18.51 5.19 7.96
C ASP A 282 -16.98 5.08 8.13
N GLY A 283 -16.28 6.22 8.26
CA GLY A 283 -14.84 6.28 8.53
C GLY A 283 -13.96 6.21 7.29
N LYS A 284 -14.52 6.20 6.08
CA LYS A 284 -13.73 6.33 4.85
C LYS A 284 -13.17 7.74 4.74
N ALA A 285 -11.98 7.82 4.15
CA ALA A 285 -11.26 9.06 3.97
C ALA A 285 -10.99 9.31 2.49
N TYR A 286 -11.16 10.57 2.07
CA TYR A 286 -10.89 11.03 0.72
C TYR A 286 -9.91 12.20 0.78
N ASN A 287 -8.80 12.11 0.04
CA ASN A 287 -7.75 13.12 0.06
C ASN A 287 -7.98 14.17 -1.02
N VAL A 288 -8.05 15.43 -0.63
CA VAL A 288 -8.12 16.56 -1.55
C VAL A 288 -6.91 17.46 -1.32
N TYR A 289 -6.21 17.79 -2.39
CA TYR A 289 -5.08 18.72 -2.33
C TYR A 289 -5.42 19.96 -3.13
N LEU A 290 -5.43 21.10 -2.46
CA LEU A 290 -5.52 22.40 -3.13
C LEU A 290 -4.13 22.78 -3.61
N GLN A 291 -4.03 23.25 -4.85
CA GLN A 291 -2.76 23.50 -5.52
C GLN A 291 -2.81 24.82 -6.29
N GLU A 292 -1.66 25.49 -6.37
CA GLU A 292 -1.50 26.71 -7.16
C GLU A 292 -0.32 26.59 -8.13
N VAL A 293 -0.47 27.15 -9.32
CA VAL A 293 0.57 27.11 -10.35
C VAL A 293 1.68 28.08 -9.95
N SER A 294 2.87 27.57 -9.68
CA SER A 294 4.04 28.44 -9.46
C SER A 294 4.38 29.20 -10.75
N GLU A 295 4.69 30.51 -10.63
CA GLU A 295 5.04 31.41 -11.74
C GLU A 295 6.17 30.88 -12.65
N TRP A 296 6.95 29.90 -12.17
CA TRP A 296 8.07 29.31 -12.91
C TRP A 296 7.63 28.42 -14.07
N SER A 297 6.42 27.88 -14.01
CA SER A 297 5.90 27.01 -15.07
C SER A 297 4.99 27.79 -16.01
N GLN A 298 5.50 28.00 -17.23
CA GLN A 298 4.74 28.26 -18.45
C GLN A 298 4.40 29.73 -18.70
N GLY A 299 4.82 30.28 -19.83
CA GLY A 299 4.33 31.55 -20.39
C GLY A 299 2.84 31.52 -20.79
N ARG A 300 1.99 30.93 -19.96
CA ARG A 300 0.53 30.96 -19.97
C ARG A 300 0.07 31.79 -18.78
N SER A 301 -0.66 32.84 -19.09
CA SER A 301 -1.10 33.89 -18.19
C SER A 301 -2.41 33.52 -17.48
N GLU A 302 -2.40 32.56 -16.56
CA GLU A 302 -3.46 32.48 -15.54
C GLU A 302 -2.85 32.44 -14.12
N PRO A 303 -2.09 33.47 -13.70
CA PRO A 303 -1.39 33.54 -12.41
C PRO A 303 -2.29 33.57 -11.15
N ASP A 304 -3.57 33.18 -11.24
CA ASP A 304 -4.54 33.22 -10.14
C ASP A 304 -5.50 32.02 -10.15
N THR A 305 -5.07 30.87 -10.67
CA THR A 305 -5.94 29.69 -10.74
C THR A 305 -5.63 28.70 -9.62
N LEU A 306 -6.67 28.38 -8.84
CA LEU A 306 -6.64 27.29 -7.86
C LEU A 306 -7.06 25.98 -8.53
N TYR A 307 -6.34 24.91 -8.22
CA TYR A 307 -6.68 23.56 -8.63
C TYR A 307 -6.94 22.68 -7.41
N ALA A 308 -7.78 21.66 -7.57
CA ALA A 308 -7.94 20.57 -6.62
C ALA A 308 -7.54 19.25 -7.29
N ARG A 309 -6.60 18.53 -6.67
CA ARG A 309 -6.38 17.10 -6.93
C ARG A 309 -7.31 16.29 -6.05
N MET A 310 -8.17 15.49 -6.67
CA MET A 310 -9.10 14.59 -5.99
C MET A 310 -9.51 13.43 -6.90
N GLY A 311 -9.68 12.23 -6.35
CA GLY A 311 -10.25 11.09 -7.08
C GLY A 311 -9.43 10.59 -8.27
N GLY A 312 -8.10 10.79 -8.25
CA GLY A 312 -7.20 10.46 -9.35
C GLY A 312 -7.14 11.47 -10.50
N PHE A 313 -7.89 12.58 -10.41
CA PHE A 313 -7.95 13.63 -11.42
C PHE A 313 -7.59 15.02 -10.85
N CYS A 314 -7.53 16.01 -11.74
CA CYS A 314 -7.29 17.41 -11.41
C CYS A 314 -8.48 18.25 -11.85
N TYR A 315 -8.89 19.19 -11.01
CA TYR A 315 -10.06 20.03 -11.21
C TYR A 315 -9.69 21.50 -11.05
N LYS A 316 -10.19 22.37 -11.91
CA LYS A 316 -10.10 23.83 -11.76
C LYS A 316 -11.18 24.31 -10.80
N VAL A 317 -10.77 24.98 -9.73
CA VAL A 317 -11.63 25.40 -8.62
C VAL A 317 -11.78 26.92 -8.63
N ASP A 318 -12.96 27.41 -8.27
CA ASP A 318 -13.16 28.83 -7.97
C ASP A 318 -12.36 29.21 -6.72
N LYS A 319 -11.26 29.95 -6.92
CA LYS A 319 -10.29 30.34 -5.88
C LYS A 319 -10.96 31.16 -4.77
N ASP A 320 -11.74 32.17 -5.15
CA ASP A 320 -12.41 33.08 -4.22
C ASP A 320 -13.46 32.32 -3.41
N ALA A 321 -14.31 31.52 -4.06
CA ALA A 321 -15.33 30.74 -3.37
C ALA A 321 -14.74 29.69 -2.40
N MET A 322 -13.61 29.08 -2.76
CA MET A 322 -12.92 28.12 -1.90
C MET A 322 -12.34 28.80 -0.67
N PHE A 323 -11.61 29.91 -0.85
CA PHE A 323 -11.01 30.61 0.28
C PHE A 323 -12.05 31.26 1.19
N ASP A 324 -13.11 31.85 0.63
CA ASP A 324 -14.25 32.33 1.42
C ASP A 324 -14.84 31.20 2.28
N ALA A 325 -15.02 30.00 1.71
CA ALA A 325 -15.56 28.85 2.43
C ALA A 325 -14.61 28.34 3.54
N LEU A 326 -13.30 28.39 3.31
CA LEU A 326 -12.28 27.99 4.29
C LEU A 326 -12.14 29.03 5.41
N GLU A 327 -12.16 30.32 5.10
CA GLU A 327 -12.13 31.42 6.08
C GLU A 327 -13.38 31.38 6.97
N ASP A 328 -14.58 31.26 6.37
CA ASP A 328 -15.85 31.08 7.08
C ASP A 328 -15.79 29.88 8.05
N ALA A 329 -15.07 28.83 7.66
CA ALA A 329 -14.90 27.63 8.47
C ALA A 329 -13.93 27.79 9.65
N GLY A 330 -13.22 28.92 9.73
CA GLY A 330 -12.17 29.17 10.70
C GLY A 330 -10.93 28.31 10.45
N CYS A 331 -10.66 27.96 9.19
CA CYS A 331 -9.42 27.31 8.83
C CYS A 331 -8.26 28.24 9.19
N PRO A 332 -7.23 27.77 9.92
CA PRO A 332 -6.20 28.66 10.41
C PRO A 332 -5.45 29.31 9.24
N ASP A 333 -5.37 30.64 9.30
CA ASP A 333 -4.67 31.56 8.38
C ASP A 333 -3.15 31.32 8.16
N PRO A 334 -2.35 30.70 9.07
CA PRO A 334 -0.92 30.51 8.84
C PRO A 334 -0.58 29.53 7.69
N MET A 335 -1.57 29.06 6.94
CA MET A 335 -1.40 28.26 5.72
C MET A 335 -1.53 29.09 4.43
N PHE A 336 -1.94 30.36 4.50
CA PHE A 336 -2.12 31.25 3.34
C PHE A 336 -1.13 32.42 3.29
N ASP A 337 -0.38 32.63 4.38
CA ASP A 337 0.75 33.56 4.41
C ASP A 337 2.02 32.88 3.85
N THR A 338 2.21 32.92 2.54
CA THR A 338 3.54 32.80 1.89
C THR A 338 4.17 34.15 1.67
#